data_AF-A0A6A0JLT4-F1
#
_entry.id   AF-A0A6A0JLT4-F1
#
_cell.length_a   1.000
_cell.length_b   1.000
_cell.length_c   1.000
_cell.angle_alpha   90.00
_cell.angle_beta   90.00
_cell.angle_gamma   90.00
#
_symmetry.space_group_name_H-M   'P 1'
#
loop_
_entity.id
_entity.type
_entity.pdbx_description
1 polymer ?
#
loop_
_entity_poly.entity_id
_entity_poly.type
_entity_poly.pdbx_seq_one_letter_code
_entity_poly.pdbx_strand_id
1 'polypeptide(L)'
;MVNVDTTSLEAQLRLAEEAENQVQKLESLASDAPRLRDELAKTKHHNERNLARDSATDKAKSEVKLAADKQRQVAHRLEAVSTLVQSLYSLFKEINEHRQEALKCLAISDQVDYEEDLEKTGKEEADMGRDPQSIEFLVAARHGTSKVAQLIEELDPGFDFLRGCEVSDPMRRDVGNFILSHVLTTPQINMQNSSDQLDQKSEE
;
A
#
# COMPACT_ATOMS: atom_id res chain seq x y z
N MET A 1 -57.62 -38.76 -92.15
CA MET A 1 -57.12 -39.43 -90.94
C MET A 1 -55.81 -38.76 -90.55
N VAL A 2 -55.87 -37.78 -89.66
CA VAL A 2 -54.71 -37.06 -89.11
C VAL A 2 -54.90 -37.15 -87.60
N ASN A 3 -54.20 -38.06 -86.91
CA ASN A 3 -54.34 -38.24 -85.46
C ASN A 3 -53.15 -38.95 -84.80
N VAL A 4 -51.97 -38.99 -85.44
CA VAL A 4 -50.81 -39.76 -84.95
C VAL A 4 -49.69 -38.86 -84.41
N ASP A 5 -49.60 -37.59 -84.81
CA ASP A 5 -48.55 -36.67 -84.32
C ASP A 5 -48.96 -35.85 -83.07
N THR A 6 -50.25 -35.79 -82.72
CA THR A 6 -50.75 -34.93 -81.63
C THR A 6 -50.50 -35.53 -80.25
N THR A 7 -50.62 -36.84 -80.10
CA THR A 7 -50.45 -37.54 -78.81
C THR A 7 -49.00 -37.60 -78.33
N SER A 8 -48.02 -37.71 -79.25
CA SER A 8 -46.59 -37.61 -78.91
C SER A 8 -46.19 -36.20 -78.49
N LEU A 9 -46.79 -35.18 -79.12
CA LEU A 9 -46.54 -33.78 -78.82
C LEU A 9 -47.14 -33.39 -77.45
N GLU A 10 -48.36 -33.86 -77.15
CA GLU A 10 -49.01 -33.67 -75.84
C GLU A 10 -48.22 -34.33 -74.69
N ALA A 11 -47.67 -35.53 -74.90
CA ALA A 11 -46.84 -36.20 -73.91
C ALA A 11 -45.53 -35.44 -73.64
N GLN A 12 -44.89 -34.89 -74.68
CA GLN A 12 -43.71 -34.03 -74.54
C GLN A 12 -44.05 -32.70 -73.87
N LEU A 13 -45.21 -32.11 -74.17
CA LEU A 13 -45.68 -30.88 -73.55
C LEU A 13 -45.88 -31.08 -72.05
N ARG A 14 -46.52 -32.19 -71.64
CA ARG A 14 -46.73 -32.52 -70.23
C ARG A 14 -45.41 -32.69 -69.47
N LEU A 15 -44.42 -33.35 -70.07
CA LEU A 15 -43.08 -33.48 -69.50
C LEU A 15 -42.37 -32.12 -69.37
N ALA A 16 -42.55 -31.22 -70.33
CA ALA A 16 -42.00 -29.87 -70.28
C ALA A 16 -42.66 -29.01 -69.19
N GLU A 17 -43.99 -29.07 -69.04
CA GLU A 17 -44.73 -28.37 -67.97
C GLU A 17 -44.37 -28.90 -66.58
N GLU A 18 -44.12 -30.20 -66.44
CA GLU A 18 -43.70 -30.82 -65.19
C GLU A 18 -42.25 -30.41 -64.83
N ALA A 19 -41.38 -30.29 -65.83
CA ALA A 19 -40.03 -29.76 -65.67
C ALA A 19 -40.04 -28.25 -65.32
N GLU A 20 -40.89 -27.45 -65.96
CA GLU A 20 -41.07 -26.01 -65.67
C GLU A 20 -41.55 -25.79 -64.23
N ASN A 21 -42.53 -26.57 -63.78
CA ASN A 21 -42.98 -26.55 -62.38
C ASN A 21 -41.87 -26.90 -61.39
N GLN A 22 -40.97 -27.82 -61.74
CA GLN A 22 -39.82 -28.15 -60.90
C GLN A 22 -38.79 -27.01 -60.90
N VAL A 23 -38.50 -26.40 -62.04
CA VAL A 23 -37.60 -25.25 -62.15
C VAL A 23 -38.13 -24.08 -61.32
N GLN A 24 -39.43 -23.78 -61.41
CA GLN A 24 -40.03 -22.68 -60.66
C GLN A 24 -40.01 -22.91 -59.13
N LYS A 25 -40.18 -24.18 -58.69
CA LYS A 25 -39.95 -24.56 -57.28
C LYS A 25 -38.49 -24.42 -56.86
N LEU A 26 -37.55 -24.77 -57.73
CA LEU A 26 -36.12 -24.64 -57.43
C LEU A 26 -35.69 -23.18 -57.41
N GLU A 27 -36.22 -22.33 -58.28
CA GLU A 27 -35.94 -20.89 -58.31
C GLU A 27 -36.45 -20.19 -57.05
N SER A 28 -37.67 -20.50 -56.60
CA SER A 28 -38.20 -19.96 -55.34
C SER A 28 -37.35 -20.40 -54.14
N LEU A 29 -36.94 -21.68 -54.09
CA LEU A 29 -36.05 -22.18 -53.05
C LEU A 29 -34.64 -21.55 -53.11
N ALA A 30 -34.10 -21.36 -54.32
CA ALA A 30 -32.81 -20.71 -54.53
C ALA A 30 -32.84 -19.23 -54.13
N SER A 31 -33.98 -18.55 -54.33
CA SER A 31 -34.19 -17.16 -53.90
C SER A 31 -34.21 -17.03 -52.37
N ASP A 32 -34.66 -18.04 -51.63
CA ASP A 32 -34.67 -18.05 -50.16
C ASP A 32 -33.30 -18.43 -49.55
N ALA A 33 -32.45 -19.15 -50.29
CA ALA A 33 -31.18 -19.66 -49.79
C ALA A 33 -30.22 -18.59 -49.23
N PRO A 34 -30.05 -17.39 -49.83
CA PRO A 34 -29.22 -16.33 -49.27
C PRO A 34 -29.73 -15.84 -47.90
N ARG A 35 -31.05 -15.63 -47.77
CA ARG A 35 -31.67 -15.20 -46.51
C ARG A 35 -31.46 -16.23 -45.41
N LEU A 36 -31.66 -17.52 -45.73
CA LEU A 36 -31.44 -18.61 -44.77
C LEU A 36 -29.96 -18.73 -44.36
N ARG A 37 -29.01 -18.48 -45.26
CA ARG A 37 -27.57 -18.45 -44.94
C ARG A 37 -27.24 -17.30 -43.99
N ASP A 38 -27.77 -16.11 -44.23
CA ASP A 38 -27.55 -14.94 -43.37
C ASP A 38 -28.16 -15.14 -41.97
N GLU A 39 -29.36 -15.72 -41.90
CA GLU A 39 -30.02 -16.04 -40.63
C GLU A 39 -29.26 -17.11 -39.84
N LEU A 40 -28.76 -18.15 -40.52
CA LEU A 40 -27.90 -19.17 -39.93
C LEU A 40 -26.58 -18.57 -39.42
N ALA A 41 -25.95 -17.68 -40.19
CA ALA A 41 -24.70 -17.03 -39.80
C ALA A 41 -24.89 -16.13 -38.57
N LYS A 42 -25.96 -15.33 -38.53
CA LYS A 42 -26.32 -14.51 -37.36
C LYS A 42 -26.54 -15.36 -36.11
N THR A 43 -27.26 -16.48 -36.26
CA THR A 43 -27.56 -17.39 -35.15
C THR A 43 -26.28 -18.05 -34.63
N LYS A 44 -25.40 -18.53 -35.52
CA LYS A 44 -24.10 -19.11 -35.13
C LYS A 44 -23.23 -18.10 -34.38
N HIS A 45 -23.08 -16.90 -34.93
CA HIS A 45 -22.29 -15.84 -34.28
C HIS A 45 -22.87 -15.47 -32.90
N HIS A 46 -24.20 -15.39 -32.77
CA HIS A 46 -24.84 -15.14 -31.48
C HIS A 46 -24.55 -16.25 -30.46
N ASN A 47 -24.64 -17.51 -30.88
CA ASN A 47 -24.36 -18.66 -30.02
C ASN A 47 -22.90 -18.70 -29.59
N GLU A 48 -21.96 -18.50 -30.51
CA GLU A 48 -20.53 -18.44 -30.21
C GLU A 48 -20.21 -17.31 -29.20
N ARG A 49 -20.81 -16.13 -29.40
CA ARG A 49 -20.66 -15.01 -28.46
C ARG A 49 -21.20 -15.35 -27.08
N ASN A 50 -22.36 -15.99 -26.98
CA ASN A 50 -22.95 -16.39 -25.70
C ASN A 50 -22.06 -17.43 -25.01
N LEU A 51 -21.55 -18.41 -25.74
CA LEU A 51 -20.66 -19.46 -25.22
C LEU A 51 -19.33 -18.87 -24.70
N ALA A 52 -18.73 -17.93 -25.46
CA ALA A 52 -17.55 -17.21 -25.03
C ALA A 52 -17.81 -16.34 -23.78
N ARG A 53 -18.94 -15.64 -23.74
CA ARG A 53 -19.35 -14.85 -22.58
C ARG A 53 -19.52 -15.73 -21.35
N ASP A 54 -20.25 -16.83 -21.48
CA ASP A 54 -20.58 -17.70 -20.35
C ASP A 54 -19.29 -18.34 -19.80
N SER A 55 -18.40 -18.82 -20.67
CA SER A 55 -17.06 -19.29 -20.29
C SER A 55 -16.22 -18.22 -19.55
N ALA A 56 -16.22 -16.98 -20.05
CA ALA A 56 -15.54 -15.87 -19.39
C ALA A 56 -16.15 -15.56 -18.01
N THR A 57 -17.48 -15.60 -17.90
CA THR A 57 -18.15 -15.37 -16.61
C THR A 57 -17.86 -16.46 -15.60
N ASP A 58 -17.77 -17.72 -16.02
CA ASP A 58 -17.46 -18.82 -15.10
C ASP A 58 -16.01 -18.77 -14.63
N LYS A 59 -15.08 -18.39 -15.52
CA LYS A 59 -13.70 -18.11 -15.12
C LYS A 59 -13.64 -16.93 -14.12
N ALA A 60 -14.36 -15.84 -14.38
CA ALA A 60 -14.43 -14.71 -13.48
C ALA A 60 -15.00 -15.10 -12.10
N LYS A 61 -16.06 -15.90 -12.04
CA LYS A 61 -16.62 -16.43 -10.79
C LYS A 61 -15.59 -17.26 -10.01
N SER A 62 -14.83 -18.10 -10.70
CA SER A 62 -13.76 -18.91 -10.08
C SER A 62 -12.66 -18.02 -9.48
N GLU A 63 -12.16 -17.04 -10.23
CA GLU A 63 -11.13 -16.10 -9.75
C GLU A 63 -11.62 -15.25 -8.58
N VAL A 64 -12.86 -14.77 -8.62
CA VAL A 64 -13.48 -14.04 -7.50
C VAL A 64 -13.56 -14.93 -6.25
N LYS A 65 -13.93 -16.21 -6.41
CA LYS A 65 -13.98 -17.14 -5.28
C LYS A 65 -12.59 -17.37 -4.67
N LEU A 66 -11.57 -17.58 -5.52
CA LEU A 66 -10.18 -17.74 -5.07
C LEU A 66 -9.67 -16.48 -4.35
N ALA A 67 -10.00 -15.28 -4.86
CA ALA A 67 -9.66 -14.03 -4.23
C ALA A 67 -10.35 -13.88 -2.85
N ALA A 68 -11.64 -14.21 -2.76
CA ALA A 68 -12.39 -14.18 -1.51
C ALA A 68 -11.80 -15.15 -0.46
N ASP A 69 -11.39 -16.35 -0.88
CA ASP A 69 -10.74 -17.31 0.01
C ASP A 69 -9.38 -16.81 0.51
N LYS A 70 -8.61 -16.11 -0.34
CA LYS A 70 -7.35 -15.45 0.08
C LYS A 70 -7.61 -14.26 1.01
N GLN A 71 -8.66 -13.47 0.77
CA GLN A 71 -9.05 -12.37 1.65
C GLN A 71 -9.35 -12.84 3.08
N ARG A 72 -9.97 -14.01 3.26
CA ARG A 72 -10.17 -14.58 4.60
C ARG A 72 -8.87 -14.84 5.36
N GLN A 73 -7.78 -15.14 4.65
CA GLN A 73 -6.46 -15.34 5.28
C GLN A 73 -5.81 -14.03 5.73
N VAL A 74 -6.22 -12.89 5.17
CA VAL A 74 -5.65 -11.57 5.51
C VAL A 74 -5.91 -11.24 6.98
N ALA A 75 -7.12 -11.49 7.49
CA ALA A 75 -7.47 -11.17 8.87
C ALA A 75 -6.54 -11.88 9.88
N HIS A 76 -6.36 -13.20 9.73
CA HIS A 76 -5.47 -13.97 10.60
C HIS A 76 -4.00 -13.53 10.47
N ARG A 77 -3.52 -13.25 9.26
CA ARG A 77 -2.15 -12.77 9.05
C ARG A 77 -1.94 -11.39 9.68
N LEU A 78 -2.93 -10.51 9.56
CA LEU A 78 -2.89 -9.17 10.13
C LEU A 78 -2.83 -9.22 11.66
N GLU A 79 -3.60 -10.10 12.30
CA GLU A 79 -3.56 -10.31 13.75
C GLU A 79 -2.17 -10.76 14.24
N ALA A 80 -1.59 -11.75 13.55
CA ALA A 80 -0.24 -12.23 13.87
C ALA A 80 0.82 -11.13 13.68
N VAL A 81 0.77 -10.41 12.55
CA VAL A 81 1.71 -9.31 12.27
C VAL A 81 1.52 -8.17 13.27
N SER A 82 0.29 -7.81 13.62
CA SER A 82 -0.01 -6.76 14.59
C SER A 82 0.59 -7.08 15.96
N THR A 83 0.50 -8.33 16.40
CA THR A 83 1.07 -8.78 17.68
C THR A 83 2.61 -8.64 17.66
N LEU A 84 3.26 -9.01 16.56
CA LEU A 84 4.71 -8.87 16.40
C LEU A 84 5.14 -7.40 16.34
N VAL A 85 4.41 -6.57 15.59
CA VAL A 85 4.66 -5.12 15.51
C VAL A 85 4.47 -4.46 16.88
N GLN A 86 3.46 -4.85 17.64
CA GLN A 86 3.25 -4.36 19.00
C GLN A 86 4.39 -4.77 19.93
N SER A 87 4.88 -6.00 19.84
CA SER A 87 6.06 -6.45 20.59
C SER A 87 7.30 -5.62 20.25
N LEU A 88 7.53 -5.35 18.96
CA LEU A 88 8.66 -4.53 18.52
C LEU A 88 8.53 -3.07 18.94
N TYR A 89 7.30 -2.53 18.92
CA TYR A 89 7.00 -1.20 19.44
C TYR A 89 7.33 -1.08 20.93
N SER A 90 6.90 -2.04 21.76
CA SER A 90 7.22 -2.04 23.18
C SER A 90 8.72 -2.06 23.44
N LEU A 91 9.46 -2.90 22.71
CA LEU A 91 10.92 -2.95 22.81
C LEU A 91 11.57 -1.62 22.44
N PHE A 92 11.18 -0.99 21.33
CA PHE A 92 11.71 0.32 20.97
C PHE A 92 11.35 1.41 21.97
N LYS A 93 10.16 1.33 22.58
CA LYS A 93 9.74 2.25 23.65
C LYS A 93 10.63 2.11 24.87
N GLU A 94 10.87 0.89 25.34
CA GLU A 94 11.78 0.61 26.46
C GLU A 94 13.21 1.08 26.16
N ILE A 95 13.73 0.80 24.96
CA ILE A 95 15.05 1.30 24.53
C ILE A 95 15.08 2.83 24.56
N ASN A 96 14.05 3.49 24.06
CA ASN A 96 14.00 4.95 24.08
C ASN A 96 13.89 5.50 25.51
N GLU A 97 13.13 4.86 26.40
CA GLU A 97 13.04 5.25 27.81
C GLU A 97 14.41 5.15 28.50
N HIS A 98 15.11 4.03 28.32
CA HIS A 98 16.48 3.86 28.84
C HIS A 98 17.46 4.87 28.24
N ARG A 99 17.36 5.16 26.95
CA ARG A 99 18.16 6.18 26.28
C ARG A 99 17.92 7.57 26.86
N GLN A 100 16.66 7.95 27.09
CA GLN A 100 16.30 9.23 27.70
C GLN A 100 16.81 9.31 29.15
N GLU A 101 16.75 8.22 29.90
CA GLU A 101 17.28 8.21 31.27
C GLU A 101 18.81 8.32 31.28
N ALA A 102 19.51 7.63 30.38
CA ALA A 102 20.95 7.79 30.20
C ALA A 102 21.33 9.23 29.85
N LEU A 103 20.59 9.88 28.93
CA LEU A 103 20.77 11.29 28.59
C LEU A 103 20.64 12.20 29.82
N LYS A 104 19.64 11.95 30.69
CA LYS A 104 19.48 12.74 31.92
C LYS A 104 20.64 12.52 32.90
N CYS A 105 21.06 11.28 33.11
CA CYS A 105 22.20 10.97 33.97
C CYS A 105 23.48 11.66 33.48
N LEU A 106 23.72 11.63 32.18
CA LEU A 106 24.88 12.31 31.57
C LEU A 106 24.77 13.83 31.63
N ALA A 107 23.57 14.39 31.50
CA ALA A 107 23.36 15.83 31.69
C ALA A 107 23.67 16.27 33.13
N ILE A 108 23.35 15.43 34.14
CA ILE A 108 23.75 15.68 35.53
C ILE A 108 25.28 15.66 35.65
N SER A 109 25.95 14.67 35.05
CA SER A 109 27.41 14.60 35.04
C SER A 109 28.04 15.84 34.41
N ASP A 110 27.55 16.25 33.24
CA ASP A 110 28.02 17.43 32.53
C ASP A 110 27.77 18.72 33.31
N GLN A 111 26.67 18.81 34.06
CA GLN A 111 26.41 19.94 34.94
C GLN A 111 27.41 20.02 36.10
N VAL A 112 27.76 18.89 36.71
CA VAL A 112 28.79 18.84 37.76
C VAL A 112 30.15 19.29 37.21
N ASP A 113 30.52 18.79 36.03
CA ASP A 113 31.75 19.19 35.34
C ASP A 113 31.74 20.69 34.98
N TYR A 114 30.58 21.22 34.54
CA TYR A 114 30.40 22.64 34.26
C TYR A 114 30.61 23.50 35.51
N GLU A 115 30.03 23.11 36.64
CA GLU A 115 30.18 23.84 37.91
C GLU A 115 31.63 23.84 38.39
N GLU A 116 32.34 22.71 38.24
CA GLU A 116 33.77 22.61 38.55
C GLU A 116 34.64 23.46 37.62
N ASP A 117 34.43 23.39 36.30
CA ASP A 117 35.18 24.18 35.31
C ASP A 117 34.93 25.68 35.51
N LEU A 118 33.70 26.08 35.86
CA LEU A 118 33.34 27.47 36.15
C LEU A 118 34.06 27.99 37.40
N GLU A 119 34.05 27.21 38.49
CA GLU A 119 34.74 27.58 39.73
C GLU A 119 36.26 27.68 39.51
N LYS A 120 36.85 26.70 38.81
CA LYS A 120 38.28 26.67 38.54
C LYS A 120 38.73 27.83 37.67
N THR A 121 38.09 28.02 36.52
CA THR A 121 38.46 29.08 35.57
C THR A 121 38.18 30.46 36.17
N GLY A 122 37.11 30.59 36.97
CA GLY A 122 36.81 31.83 37.69
C GLY A 122 37.88 32.20 38.72
N LYS A 123 38.42 31.21 39.46
CA LYS A 123 39.56 31.42 40.36
C LYS A 123 40.81 31.84 39.60
N GLU A 124 41.12 31.19 38.47
CA GLU A 124 42.27 31.54 37.63
C GLU A 124 42.19 32.98 37.10
N GLU A 125 41.01 33.44 36.66
CA GLU A 125 40.82 34.83 36.22
C GLU A 125 40.92 35.84 37.38
N ALA A 126 40.36 35.50 38.55
CA ALA A 126 40.48 36.32 39.75
C ALA A 126 41.95 36.48 40.19
N ASP A 127 42.73 35.39 40.15
CA ASP A 127 44.16 35.39 40.44
C ASP A 127 44.97 36.25 39.45
N MET A 128 44.48 36.38 38.21
CA MET A 128 45.02 37.29 37.19
C MET A 128 44.49 38.74 37.31
N GLY A 129 43.65 39.03 38.31
CA GLY A 129 43.07 40.35 38.54
C GLY A 129 41.99 40.75 37.53
N ARG A 130 41.37 39.78 36.86
CA ARG A 130 40.28 39.96 35.89
C ARG A 130 38.93 39.60 36.51
N ASP A 131 37.85 39.99 35.85
CA ASP A 131 36.48 39.69 36.28
C ASP A 131 36.09 38.24 35.93
N PRO A 132 35.80 37.38 36.93
CA PRO A 132 35.40 35.99 36.72
C PRO A 132 34.09 35.83 35.94
N GLN A 133 33.19 36.82 35.97
CA GLN A 133 31.91 36.72 35.25
C GLN A 133 32.06 36.81 33.73
N SER A 134 33.22 37.30 33.25
CA SER A 134 33.47 37.48 31.82
C SER A 134 33.68 36.17 31.05
N ILE A 135 33.92 35.05 31.74
CA ILE A 135 34.26 33.76 31.13
C ILE A 135 33.12 32.73 31.14
N GLU A 136 32.00 33.01 31.81
CA GLU A 136 30.89 32.04 31.96
C GLU A 136 30.39 31.54 30.61
N PHE A 137 30.32 32.43 29.61
CA PHE A 137 29.91 32.07 28.25
C PHE A 137 30.89 31.09 27.57
N LEU A 138 32.19 31.22 27.81
CA LEU A 138 33.21 30.33 27.24
C LEU A 138 33.11 28.93 27.85
N VAL A 139 32.87 28.85 29.16
CA VAL A 139 32.65 27.58 29.84
C VAL A 139 31.34 26.97 29.34
N ALA A 140 30.24 27.72 29.34
CA ALA A 140 28.94 27.24 28.87
C ALA A 140 28.96 26.72 27.42
N ALA A 141 29.79 27.29 26.54
CA ALA A 141 29.94 26.83 25.16
C ALA A 141 30.54 25.41 25.03
N ARG A 142 31.21 24.89 26.07
CA ARG A 142 31.83 23.56 26.11
C ARG A 142 30.90 22.47 26.67
N HIS A 143 29.81 22.88 27.32
CA HIS A 143 28.87 22.01 28.02
C HIS A 143 27.49 22.03 27.36
N GLY A 144 26.59 21.18 27.85
CA GLY A 144 25.22 21.05 27.39
C GLY A 144 25.00 19.88 26.43
N THR A 145 24.01 20.02 25.55
CA THR A 145 23.50 18.90 24.74
C THR A 145 24.54 18.28 23.81
N SER A 146 25.46 19.08 23.27
CA SER A 146 26.56 18.58 22.42
C SER A 146 27.55 17.73 23.21
N LYS A 147 27.88 18.12 24.45
CA LYS A 147 28.78 17.37 25.32
C LYS A 147 28.13 16.08 25.80
N VAL A 148 26.85 16.12 26.18
CA VAL A 148 26.07 14.92 26.52
C VAL A 148 26.01 13.94 25.36
N ALA A 149 25.83 14.42 24.11
CA ALA A 149 25.87 13.55 22.93
C ALA A 149 27.24 12.91 22.72
N GLN A 150 28.34 13.64 22.95
CA GLN A 150 29.70 13.08 22.92
C GLN A 150 29.89 12.01 24.00
N LEU A 151 29.41 12.23 25.23
CA LEU A 151 29.50 11.26 26.32
C LEU A 151 28.74 9.95 25.99
N ILE A 152 27.61 10.02 25.29
CA ILE A 152 26.94 8.81 24.80
C ILE A 152 27.80 8.06 23.79
N GLU A 153 28.38 8.77 22.82
CA GLU A 153 29.24 8.15 21.81
C GLU A 153 30.51 7.55 22.42
N GLU A 154 31.03 8.14 23.50
CA GLU A 154 32.15 7.59 24.28
C GLU A 154 31.75 6.31 25.04
N LEU A 155 30.52 6.22 25.56
CA LEU A 155 30.02 5.06 26.29
C LEU A 155 29.66 3.88 25.37
N ASP A 156 28.95 4.15 24.27
CA ASP A 156 28.54 3.15 23.31
C ASP A 156 28.56 3.71 21.87
N PRO A 157 29.69 3.54 21.14
CA PRO A 157 29.84 4.09 19.79
C PRO A 157 28.79 3.57 18.81
N GLY A 158 28.22 4.49 18.03
CA GLY A 158 27.18 4.15 17.06
C GLY A 158 25.92 3.55 17.69
N PHE A 159 25.56 4.00 18.89
CA PHE A 159 24.30 3.64 19.53
C PHE A 159 23.11 4.08 18.64
N ASP A 160 22.46 3.10 18.03
CA ASP A 160 21.31 3.29 17.13
C ASP A 160 20.26 2.19 17.40
N PHE A 161 18.99 2.53 17.22
CA PHE A 161 17.85 1.64 17.44
C PHE A 161 17.86 0.43 16.51
N LEU A 162 18.41 0.57 15.30
CA LEU A 162 18.48 -0.51 14.31
C LEU A 162 19.88 -1.16 14.25
N ARG A 163 20.74 -0.94 15.25
CA ARG A 163 22.07 -1.55 15.29
C ARG A 163 21.98 -3.08 15.24
N GLY A 164 22.72 -3.69 14.32
CA GLY A 164 22.73 -5.14 14.10
C GLY A 164 21.55 -5.68 13.29
N CYS A 165 20.62 -4.83 12.87
CA CYS A 165 19.56 -5.22 11.94
C CYS A 165 20.06 -5.19 10.49
N GLU A 166 19.71 -6.20 9.72
CA GLU A 166 19.93 -6.21 8.27
C GLU A 166 18.92 -5.27 7.61
N VAL A 167 19.34 -4.02 7.39
CA VAL A 167 18.57 -2.95 6.73
C VAL A 167 18.74 -2.92 5.21
N SER A 168 19.38 -3.96 4.63
CA SER A 168 19.50 -4.14 3.18
C SER A 168 18.13 -4.38 2.54
N ASP A 169 17.23 -5.06 3.25
CA ASP A 169 15.85 -5.29 2.86
C ASP A 169 15.01 -4.03 3.11
N PRO A 170 14.44 -3.41 2.05
CA PRO A 170 13.59 -2.23 2.18
C PRO A 170 12.42 -2.44 3.15
N MET A 171 11.81 -3.63 3.17
CA MET A 171 10.65 -3.88 4.02
C MET A 171 11.00 -3.84 5.51
N ARG A 172 12.15 -4.41 5.89
CA ARG A 172 12.61 -4.40 7.28
C ARG A 172 12.94 -3.00 7.75
N ARG A 173 13.62 -2.23 6.89
CA ARG A 173 13.95 -0.83 7.15
C ARG A 173 12.67 0.01 7.30
N ASP A 174 11.71 -0.15 6.40
CA ASP A 174 10.50 0.67 6.38
C ASP A 174 9.59 0.34 7.59
N VAL A 175 9.47 -0.93 7.98
CA VAL A 175 8.75 -1.33 9.22
C VAL A 175 9.44 -0.78 10.46
N GLY A 176 10.77 -0.91 10.56
CA GLY A 176 11.55 -0.37 11.67
C GLY A 176 11.36 1.15 11.80
N ASN A 177 11.52 1.87 10.70
CA ASN A 177 11.35 3.33 10.66
C ASN A 177 9.91 3.76 10.96
N PHE A 178 8.91 3.03 10.47
CA PHE A 178 7.51 3.31 10.76
C PHE A 178 7.25 3.23 12.27
N ILE A 179 7.71 2.18 12.93
CA ILE A 179 7.52 2.00 14.38
C ILE A 179 8.33 3.05 15.16
N LEU A 180 9.60 3.27 14.79
CA LEU A 180 10.45 4.27 15.43
C LEU A 180 9.86 5.68 15.32
N SER A 181 9.25 6.03 14.18
CA SER A 181 8.58 7.32 14.04
C SER A 181 7.44 7.46 15.06
N HIS A 182 6.70 6.40 15.36
CA HIS A 182 5.63 6.44 16.38
C HIS A 182 6.16 6.47 17.82
N VAL A 183 7.29 5.81 18.08
CA VAL A 183 7.91 5.79 19.42
C VAL A 183 8.58 7.13 19.75
N LEU A 184 9.31 7.69 18.78
CA LEU A 184 10.07 8.93 18.95
C LEU A 184 9.19 10.17 18.85
N THR A 185 8.15 10.11 18.03
CA THR A 185 7.13 11.16 17.94
C THR A 185 6.04 10.84 18.94
N THR A 186 6.30 11.04 20.24
CA THR A 186 5.24 11.00 21.24
C THR A 186 4.11 11.93 20.76
N PRO A 187 2.84 11.50 20.72
CA PRO A 187 1.77 12.37 20.26
C PRO A 187 1.61 13.53 21.26
N GLN A 188 2.05 14.72 20.87
CA GLN A 188 1.62 16.01 21.41
C GLN A 188 0.11 16.29 21.15
N ILE A 189 -0.67 15.28 20.75
CA ILE A 189 -2.08 15.41 20.37
C ILE A 189 -2.99 15.56 21.61
N ASN A 190 -2.50 15.36 22.84
CA ASN A 190 -3.32 15.46 24.05
C ASN A 190 -3.01 16.63 25.00
N MET A 191 -2.08 17.53 24.66
CA MET A 191 -1.88 18.78 25.42
C MET A 191 -2.50 20.02 24.75
N GLN A 192 -2.85 19.97 23.45
CA GLN A 192 -3.52 21.10 22.79
C GLN A 192 -5.03 21.14 23.03
N ASN A 193 -5.69 20.00 23.28
CA ASN A 193 -7.13 19.97 23.56
C ASN A 193 -7.50 20.31 25.02
N SER A 194 -6.53 20.40 25.93
CA SER A 194 -6.76 20.81 27.32
C SER A 194 -6.53 22.31 27.54
N SER A 195 -5.81 22.98 26.65
CA SER A 195 -5.65 24.45 26.66
C SER A 195 -6.90 25.16 26.13
N ASP A 196 -7.55 24.61 25.09
CA ASP A 196 -8.75 25.21 24.49
C ASP A 196 -10.02 25.08 25.37
N GLN A 197 -10.02 24.23 26.40
CA GLN A 197 -11.15 24.10 27.34
C GLN A 197 -11.06 25.00 28.57
N LEU A 198 -9.90 25.60 28.85
CA LEU A 198 -9.74 26.54 29.97
C LEU A 198 -10.07 27.98 29.57
N ASP A 199 -9.93 28.34 28.29
CA ASP A 199 -10.26 29.69 27.81
C ASP A 199 -11.75 29.91 27.52
N GLN A 200 -12.55 28.85 27.33
CA GLN A 200 -14.01 28.99 27.11
C GLN A 200 -14.85 29.10 28.38
N LYS A 201 -14.27 28.91 29.58
CA LYS A 201 -15.02 28.98 30.85
C LYS A 201 -14.90 30.31 31.60
N SER A 202 -14.24 31.30 30.99
CA SER A 202 -14.03 32.63 31.57
C SER A 202 -14.93 33.71 30.96
N GLU A 203 -15.77 33.36 29.99
CA GLU A 203 -16.73 34.27 29.34
C GLU A 203 -18.16 33.70 29.44
N GLU A 204 -18.71 33.62 30.65
CA GLU A 204 -20.17 33.61 30.89
C GLU A 204 -20.51 34.22 32.26
#